data_AF-A0A370S141-F1
#
_entry.id   AF-A0A370S141-F1
#
_cell.length_a   1.000
_cell.length_b   1.000
_cell.length_c   1.000
_cell.angle_alpha   90.00
_cell.angle_beta   90.00
_cell.angle_gamma   90.00
#
_symmetry.space_group_name_H-M   'P 1'
#
loop_
_entity.id
_entity.type
_entity.pdbx_description
1 polymer ?
#
loop_
_entity_poly.entity_id
_entity_poly.type
_entity_poly.pdbx_seq_one_letter_code
_entity_poly.pdbx_strand_id
1 'polypeptide(L)'
;MFVSNSRLGCHTAFTGISTRISESVLLGVRVQMLTNEDFRFKAHHYLLDLEATNNHLMLLIVAGEVTGKIWDDAISRQKCSYAAWLEAVDANEVSDAPLS
;
A
#
# COMPACT_ATOMS: atom_id res chain seq x y z
N MET A 1 -13.14 -4.70 66.31
CA MET A 1 -14.44 -5.31 66.01
C MET A 1 -14.57 -5.39 64.50
N PHE A 2 -14.69 -6.61 63.98
CA PHE A 2 -14.77 -6.95 62.57
C PHE A 2 -16.12 -6.56 61.98
N VAL A 3 -16.13 -6.06 60.74
CA VAL A 3 -17.13 -6.49 59.77
C VAL A 3 -16.38 -6.85 58.48
N SER A 4 -16.16 -8.15 58.31
CA SER A 4 -15.79 -8.78 57.03
C SER A 4 -17.06 -9.28 56.34
N ASN A 5 -17.19 -9.02 55.04
CA ASN A 5 -17.58 -10.00 54.00
C ASN A 5 -17.86 -9.27 52.67
N SER A 6 -17.47 -9.72 51.47
CA SER A 6 -16.73 -10.90 51.03
C SER A 6 -16.21 -10.64 49.60
N ARG A 7 -15.29 -11.53 49.17
CA ARG A 7 -15.02 -11.97 47.78
C ARG A 7 -13.95 -11.21 46.98
N LEU A 8 -12.73 -11.73 47.15
CA LEU A 8 -11.91 -12.37 46.09
C LEU A 8 -11.57 -11.56 44.83
N GLY A 9 -10.27 -11.35 44.66
CA GLY A 9 -9.59 -10.89 43.44
C GLY A 9 -8.37 -10.09 43.85
N CYS A 10 -7.32 -10.71 44.39
CA CYS A 10 -6.22 -11.30 43.63
C CYS A 10 -5.71 -10.42 42.49
N HIS A 11 -4.39 -10.24 42.48
CA HIS A 11 -3.55 -9.73 41.41
C HIS A 11 -3.34 -8.21 41.29
N THR A 12 -2.21 -7.81 41.89
CA THR A 12 -1.08 -7.11 41.25
C THR A 12 -1.32 -5.71 40.69
N ALA A 13 -0.55 -4.79 41.28
CA ALA A 13 0.04 -3.60 40.67
C ALA A 13 -0.11 -3.52 39.14
N PHE A 14 -0.86 -2.51 38.69
CA PHE A 14 -0.64 -1.94 37.37
C PHE A 14 -0.42 -0.45 37.59
N THR A 15 0.84 -0.09 37.85
CA THR A 15 1.34 1.26 37.63
C THR A 15 0.83 1.68 36.25
N GLY A 16 -0.05 2.68 36.22
CA GLY A 16 -0.59 3.20 34.98
C GLY A 16 0.57 3.55 34.05
N ILE A 17 0.72 2.78 32.98
CA ILE A 17 1.57 3.15 31.86
C ILE A 17 0.90 4.39 31.28
N SER A 18 1.39 5.55 31.71
CA SER A 18 1.12 6.83 31.06
C SER A 18 1.79 6.76 29.69
N THR A 19 1.08 6.29 28.69
CA THR A 19 1.50 6.37 27.28
C THR A 19 1.40 7.83 26.84
N ARG A 20 2.34 8.67 27.29
CA ARG A 20 2.71 9.87 26.55
C ARG A 20 3.45 9.41 25.30
N ILE A 21 2.70 8.96 24.30
CA ILE A 21 3.24 8.94 22.94
C ILE A 21 3.50 10.41 22.60
N SER A 22 4.76 10.74 22.30
CA SER A 22 5.12 12.12 21.97
C SER A 22 4.37 12.55 20.71
N GLU A 23 3.95 13.81 20.65
CA GLU A 23 3.28 14.38 19.48
C GLU A 23 4.11 14.18 18.20
N SER A 24 5.45 14.16 18.32
CA SER A 24 6.37 13.81 17.24
C SER A 24 6.24 12.38 16.72
N VAL A 25 6.00 11.40 17.60
CA VAL A 25 5.76 9.99 17.20
C VAL A 25 4.39 9.87 16.55
N LEU A 26 3.38 10.56 17.07
CA LEU A 26 2.03 10.56 16.47
C LEU A 26 2.04 11.22 15.08
N LEU A 27 2.77 12.32 14.93
CA LEU A 27 3.00 12.97 13.63
C LEU A 27 3.77 12.07 12.68
N GLY A 28 4.82 11.39 13.15
CA GLY A 28 5.57 10.42 12.35
C GLY A 28 4.70 9.29 11.81
N VAL A 29 3.94 8.63 12.69
CA VAL A 29 2.99 7.57 12.30
C VAL A 29 1.91 8.08 11.35
N ARG A 30 1.41 9.31 11.57
CA ARG A 30 0.40 9.93 10.70
C ARG A 30 0.95 10.25 9.31
N VAL A 31 2.16 10.79 9.22
CA VAL A 31 2.84 11.07 7.94
C VAL A 31 3.14 9.75 7.20
N GLN A 32 3.55 8.71 7.93
CA GLN A 32 3.80 7.39 7.35
C GLN A 32 2.51 6.72 6.83
N MET A 33 1.40 6.86 7.54
CA MET A 33 0.09 6.41 7.03
C MET A 33 -0.35 7.21 5.79
N LEU A 34 -0.21 8.54 5.79
CA LEU A 34 -0.56 9.38 4.63
C LEU A 34 0.27 9.03 3.39
N THR A 35 1.58 8.86 3.56
CA THR A 35 2.49 8.46 2.46
C THR A 35 2.18 7.06 1.95
N ASN A 36 1.80 6.13 2.82
CA ASN A 36 1.37 4.79 2.41
C ASN A 36 0.03 4.82 1.65
N GLU A 37 -0.95 5.60 2.10
CA GLU A 37 -2.23 5.76 1.39
C GLU A 37 -2.05 6.44 0.04
N ASP A 38 -1.19 7.46 -0.05
CA ASP A 38 -0.84 8.12 -1.31
C ASP A 38 -0.15 7.15 -2.29
N PHE A 39 0.74 6.29 -1.78
CA PHE A 39 1.34 5.22 -2.57
C PHE A 39 0.29 4.21 -3.04
N ARG A 40 -0.55 3.71 -2.13
CA ARG A 40 -1.62 2.75 -2.45
C ARG A 40 -2.56 3.29 -3.52
N PHE A 41 -2.93 4.56 -3.44
CA PHE A 41 -3.79 5.22 -4.42
C PHE A 41 -3.12 5.30 -5.81
N LYS A 42 -1.85 5.72 -5.85
CA LYS A 42 -1.07 5.78 -7.10
C LYS A 42 -0.85 4.39 -7.69
N ALA A 43 -0.45 3.43 -6.86
CA ALA A 43 -0.26 2.04 -7.27
C ALA A 43 -1.55 1.46 -7.87
N HIS A 44 -2.70 1.72 -7.24
CA HIS A 44 -3.99 1.30 -7.77
C HIS A 44 -4.27 1.91 -9.15
N HIS A 45 -3.94 3.18 -9.36
CA HIS A 45 -4.08 3.83 -10.66
C HIS A 45 -3.22 3.17 -11.76
N TYR A 46 -1.93 2.92 -11.47
CA TYR A 46 -1.05 2.24 -12.42
C TYR A 46 -1.51 0.81 -12.75
N LEU A 47 -2.01 0.08 -11.74
CA LEU A 47 -2.55 -1.27 -11.94
C LEU A 47 -3.82 -1.26 -12.79
N LEU A 48 -4.71 -0.28 -12.62
CA LEU A 48 -5.90 -0.13 -13.47
C LEU A 48 -5.53 0.17 -14.92
N ASP A 49 -4.56 1.04 -15.16
CA ASP A 49 -4.08 1.34 -16.51
C ASP A 49 -3.44 0.11 -17.16
N LEU A 50 -2.63 -0.64 -16.41
CA LEU A 50 -2.05 -1.90 -16.88
C LEU A 50 -3.13 -2.92 -17.23
N GLU A 51 -4.13 -3.10 -16.37
CA GLU A 51 -5.26 -4.00 -16.62
C GLU A 51 -6.05 -3.58 -17.86
N ALA A 52 -6.29 -2.29 -18.06
CA ALA A 52 -6.98 -1.77 -19.25
C ALA A 52 -6.21 -2.09 -20.53
N THR A 53 -4.89 -1.92 -20.54
CA THR A 53 -4.06 -2.28 -21.71
C THR A 53 -4.00 -3.79 -21.96
N ASN A 54 -3.99 -4.60 -20.90
CA ASN A 54 -4.00 -6.05 -21.01
C ASN A 54 -5.34 -6.58 -21.52
N ASN A 55 -6.46 -6.00 -21.06
CA ASN A 55 -7.79 -6.30 -21.57
C ASN A 55 -7.92 -5.94 -23.05
N HIS A 56 -7.33 -4.81 -23.48
CA HIS A 56 -7.31 -4.46 -24.90
C HIS A 56 -6.55 -5.48 -25.75
N LEU A 57 -5.38 -5.95 -25.31
CA LEU A 57 -4.67 -7.04 -25.98
C LEU A 57 -5.49 -8.32 -26.05
N MET A 58 -6.18 -8.68 -24.96
CA MET A 58 -7.04 -9.86 -24.92
C MET A 58 -8.18 -9.75 -25.94
N LEU A 59 -8.78 -8.57 -26.09
CA LEU A 59 -9.82 -8.33 -27.11
C LEU A 59 -9.27 -8.49 -28.52
N LEU A 60 -8.06 -7.98 -28.81
CA LEU A 60 -7.43 -8.17 -30.12
C LEU A 60 -7.11 -9.64 -30.40
N ILE A 61 -6.65 -10.40 -29.41
CA ILE A 61 -6.44 -11.84 -29.53
C ILE A 61 -7.75 -12.56 -29.89
N VAL A 62 -8.84 -12.23 -29.19
CA VAL A 62 -10.16 -12.81 -29.47
C VAL A 62 -10.67 -12.43 -30.87
N ALA A 63 -10.37 -11.23 -31.33
CA ALA A 63 -10.69 -10.78 -32.69
C ALA A 63 -9.78 -11.40 -33.77
N GLY A 64 -8.70 -12.09 -33.39
CA GLY A 64 -7.69 -12.61 -34.32
C GLY A 64 -6.73 -11.54 -34.85
N GLU A 65 -6.80 -10.31 -34.32
CA GLU A 65 -5.96 -9.17 -34.69
C GLU A 65 -4.62 -9.20 -33.93
N VAL A 66 -3.85 -10.27 -34.11
CA VAL A 66 -2.56 -10.50 -33.43
C VAL A 66 -1.33 -10.11 -34.26
N THR A 67 -1.54 -9.38 -35.35
CA THR A 67 -0.48 -8.90 -36.24
C THR A 67 -0.84 -7.53 -36.82
N GLY A 68 0.17 -6.79 -37.27
CA GLY A 68 -0.02 -5.48 -37.89
C GLY A 68 -0.10 -4.34 -36.88
N LYS A 69 -0.33 -3.13 -37.40
CA LYS A 69 -0.13 -1.89 -36.65
C LYS A 69 -0.97 -1.79 -35.37
N ILE A 70 -2.22 -2.24 -35.41
CA ILE A 70 -3.14 -2.17 -34.26
C ILE A 70 -2.59 -3.00 -33.09
N TRP A 71 -2.09 -4.21 -33.39
CA TRP A 71 -1.46 -5.09 -32.43
C TRP A 71 -0.15 -4.52 -31.87
N ASP A 72 0.71 -4.00 -32.75
CA ASP A 72 1.99 -3.42 -32.36
C ASP A 72 1.83 -2.18 -31.47
N ASP A 73 0.85 -1.33 -31.79
CA ASP A 73 0.49 -0.14 -31.00
C ASP A 73 -0.06 -0.57 -29.62
N ALA A 74 -0.91 -1.60 -29.56
CA ALA A 74 -1.45 -2.13 -28.31
C ALA A 74 -0.36 -2.75 -27.42
N ILE A 75 0.56 -3.53 -27.99
CA ILE A 75 1.72 -4.08 -27.26
C ILE A 75 2.60 -2.94 -26.73
N SER A 76 2.88 -1.94 -27.57
CA SER A 76 3.72 -0.81 -27.16
C SER A 76 3.09 -0.06 -25.99
N ARG A 77 1.78 0.17 -26.03
CA ARG A 77 1.04 0.80 -24.94
C ARG A 77 1.08 -0.01 -23.65
N GLN A 78 0.89 -1.33 -23.73
CA GLN A 78 0.98 -2.22 -22.56
C GLN A 78 2.37 -2.18 -21.94
N LYS A 79 3.43 -2.20 -22.77
CA LYS A 79 4.82 -2.09 -22.30
C LYS A 79 5.08 -0.76 -21.60
N CYS A 80 4.58 0.35 -22.13
CA CYS A 80 4.70 1.66 -21.49
C CYS A 80 3.99 1.70 -20.13
N SER A 81 2.76 1.18 -20.03
CA SER A 81 2.04 1.10 -18.75
C SER A 81 2.76 0.19 -17.73
N TYR A 82 3.35 -0.91 -18.19
CA TYR A 82 4.14 -1.79 -17.33
C TYR A 82 5.44 -1.12 -16.83
N ALA A 83 6.15 -0.39 -17.70
CA ALA A 83 7.33 0.37 -17.31
C ALA A 83 6.99 1.46 -16.28
N ALA A 84 5.91 2.20 -16.49
CA ALA A 84 5.44 3.22 -15.54
C ALA A 84 5.08 2.63 -14.17
N TRP A 85 4.50 1.41 -14.15
CA TRP A 85 4.27 0.67 -12.91
C TRP A 85 5.58 0.31 -12.20
N LEU A 86 6.58 -0.21 -12.92
CA LEU A 86 7.88 -0.55 -12.34
C LEU A 86 8.57 0.69 -11.74
N GLU A 87 8.58 1.81 -12.46
CA GLU A 87 9.14 3.08 -11.96
C GLU A 87 8.45 3.54 -10.67
N ALA A 88 7.12 3.37 -10.57
CA ALA A 88 6.36 3.74 -9.38
C ALA A 88 6.66 2.84 -8.17
N VAL A 89 6.94 1.56 -8.39
CA VAL A 89 7.33 0.61 -7.34
C VAL A 89 8.77 0.85 -6.89
N ASP A 90 9.71 1.01 -7.82
CA ASP A 90 11.12 1.26 -7.53
C ASP A 90 11.30 2.58 -6.76
N ALA A 91 10.55 3.62 -7.13
CA ALA A 91 10.55 4.89 -6.40
C ALA A 91 10.07 4.74 -4.94
N ASN A 92 9.29 3.72 -4.63
CA ASN A 92 8.84 3.43 -3.27
C ASN A 92 9.87 2.59 -2.48
N GLU A 93 10.58 1.66 -3.13
CA GLU A 93 11.64 0.86 -2.45
C GLU A 93 12.82 1.72 -2.00
N VAL A 94 13.16 2.78 -2.75
CA VAL A 94 14.25 3.71 -2.38
C VAL A 94 13.94 4.51 -1.12
N SER A 95 12.66 4.67 -0.74
CA SER A 95 12.28 5.38 0.49
C SER A 95 12.57 4.61 1.78
N ASP A 96 12.79 3.29 1.70
CA ASP A 96 13.09 2.42 2.85
C ASP A 96 14.58 2.13 3.02
N ALA A 97 15.46 2.72 2.20
CA ALA A 97 16.91 2.57 2.34
C ALA A 97 17.41 3.32 3.61
N PRO A 98 18.05 2.63 4.58
CA PRO A 98 18.58 3.28 5.76
C PRO A 98 19.71 4.22 5.35
N LEU A 99 19.61 5.48 5.79
CA LEU A 99 20.68 6.48 5.66
C LEU A 99 21.97 5.91 6.27
N SER A 100 22.97 5.65 5.44
CA SER A 100 24.35 5.36 5.87
C SER A 100 25.14 6.64 6.10
#